data_AF-A0AAD7P1F2-F1
#
_entry.id   AF-A0AAD7P1F2-F1
#
_cell.length_a   1.000
_cell.length_b   1.000
_cell.length_c   1.000
_cell.angle_alpha   90.00
_cell.angle_beta   90.00
_cell.angle_gamma   90.00
#
_symmetry.space_group_name_H-M   'P 1'
#
loop_
_entity.id
_entity.type
_entity.pdbx_description
1 polymer ?
#
loop_
_entity_poly.entity_id
_entity_poly.type
_entity_poly.pdbx_seq_one_letter_code
_entity_poly.pdbx_strand_id
1 'polypeptide(L)'
;MILPPSYKQHEEQDQEFNQPGPSGSGPPQFQDDPASAILIDFSDDTLAHSAGIHHGEELPPGFAPYEAEYFNSGGNIISHDHHLNSDGEALYRFLLSQSTVNPEFRLHCRGMHTETRYRHVTDRQPDGRTRTRRESFTETVVDFDFHIDASQFSGPVHWSVDDSEPVYRGGLVREIDSPEGKREATRAEIKLFKGWLADRTARGLPPWVTSVDAWSDGTSPNATVLKSSRTLRQWADEYCASPKYLKEFTYEKVVYGWNIRQLENAIRASILVAPYQGNIQVQFKTSASTIHIRPDNRLSRMLSNGWLKFLSIILLVFPFIWLFKRFHSRGGGSWSVCGGAYALKRWVPVEPGAQDVSTLKGRPPPAEDRTLVTQDGSSSLTGVREGEWFRKWQPTIVRAVCNRYQSSTPIYQTAEEDVPAAQVLDGY
;
A
#
# COMPACT_ATOMS: atom_id res chain seq x y z
N MET A 1 -12.27 -49.58 -26.21
CA MET A 1 -13.01 -50.84 -26.01
C MET A 1 -12.01 -51.85 -25.48
N ILE A 2 -12.08 -52.20 -24.20
CA ILE A 2 -11.54 -53.39 -23.50
C ILE A 2 -11.74 -53.09 -22.00
N LEU A 3 -12.75 -53.75 -21.42
CA LEU A 3 -12.93 -54.06 -19.99
C LEU A 3 -12.35 -55.47 -19.76
N PRO A 4 -12.34 -56.06 -18.54
CA PRO A 4 -11.99 -55.60 -17.18
C PRO A 4 -10.94 -56.60 -16.57
N PRO A 5 -10.76 -56.81 -15.23
CA PRO A 5 -11.77 -57.49 -14.40
C PRO A 5 -11.95 -56.99 -12.96
N SER A 6 -13.15 -57.30 -12.47
CA SER A 6 -13.62 -57.40 -11.08
C SER A 6 -12.75 -58.34 -10.24
N TYR A 7 -12.51 -58.02 -8.95
CA TYR A 7 -12.32 -59.03 -7.92
C TYR A 7 -12.87 -58.59 -6.55
N LYS A 8 -13.28 -59.61 -5.80
CA LYS A 8 -14.25 -59.66 -4.70
C LYS A 8 -13.74 -59.15 -3.35
N GLN A 9 -14.72 -58.81 -2.51
CA GLN A 9 -14.68 -58.71 -1.06
C GLN A 9 -14.13 -59.98 -0.38
N HIS A 10 -13.42 -59.80 0.73
CA HIS A 10 -13.36 -60.74 1.84
C HIS A 10 -13.42 -59.96 3.16
N GLU A 11 -14.43 -60.30 3.97
CA GLU A 11 -14.55 -60.01 5.40
C GLU A 11 -13.71 -61.03 6.19
N GLU A 12 -13.06 -60.56 7.26
CA GLU A 12 -12.67 -61.29 8.49
C GLU A 12 -12.36 -60.17 9.52
N GLN A 13 -13.30 -59.86 10.43
CA GLN A 13 -13.40 -60.37 11.80
C GLN A 13 -12.11 -60.23 12.64
N ASP A 14 -12.08 -59.17 13.45
CA ASP A 14 -11.39 -59.12 14.75
C ASP A 14 -12.20 -58.22 15.71
N GLN A 15 -13.03 -58.87 16.54
CA GLN A 15 -13.38 -58.44 17.91
C GLN A 15 -12.24 -58.98 18.79
N GLU A 16 -11.60 -58.28 19.72
CA GLU A 16 -12.09 -57.79 21.01
C GLU A 16 -10.80 -57.28 21.71
N PHE A 17 -10.68 -56.05 22.22
CA PHE A 17 -10.78 -55.72 23.64
C PHE A 17 -10.39 -54.24 23.79
N ASN A 18 -11.34 -53.37 24.16
CA ASN A 18 -10.99 -52.17 24.90
C ASN A 18 -12.19 -51.73 25.73
N GLN A 19 -12.15 -52.05 27.03
CA GLN A 19 -13.06 -51.51 28.03
C GLN A 19 -12.71 -50.03 28.28
N PRO A 20 -13.66 -49.09 28.19
CA PRO A 20 -13.46 -47.77 28.76
C PRO A 20 -13.65 -47.82 30.28
N GLY A 21 -12.59 -47.44 31.02
CA GLY A 21 -12.64 -47.21 32.46
C GLY A 21 -13.55 -46.01 32.84
N PRO A 22 -13.92 -45.89 34.13
CA PRO A 22 -14.92 -44.94 34.58
C PRO A 22 -14.44 -43.49 34.45
N SER A 23 -15.31 -42.66 33.88
CA SER A 23 -15.15 -41.22 33.71
C SER A 23 -15.03 -40.51 35.06
N GLY A 24 -13.90 -39.85 35.30
CA GLY A 24 -13.69 -38.94 36.42
C GLY A 24 -14.30 -37.56 36.14
N SER A 25 -15.19 -37.14 37.04
CA SER A 25 -15.67 -35.77 37.33
C SER A 25 -15.74 -34.76 36.18
N GLY A 26 -16.97 -34.48 35.72
CA GLY A 26 -17.27 -33.29 34.92
C GLY A 26 -17.05 -31.98 35.69
N PRO A 27 -17.02 -30.83 34.99
CA PRO A 27 -16.87 -29.52 35.62
C PRO A 27 -18.05 -29.22 36.56
N PRO A 28 -17.84 -28.43 37.63
CA PRO A 28 -18.88 -28.16 38.62
C PRO A 28 -20.09 -27.49 37.98
N GLN A 29 -21.29 -27.99 38.34
CA GLN A 29 -22.55 -27.37 37.97
C GLN A 29 -22.68 -26.01 38.66
N PHE A 30 -23.01 -24.98 37.89
CA PHE A 30 -23.34 -23.66 38.39
C PHE A 30 -24.64 -23.76 39.19
N GLN A 31 -24.57 -23.36 40.46
CA GLN A 31 -25.73 -23.31 41.35
C GLN A 31 -26.29 -21.89 41.29
N ASP A 32 -27.48 -21.73 40.72
CA ASP A 32 -28.20 -20.45 40.69
C ASP A 32 -28.65 -20.08 42.11
N ASP A 33 -27.91 -19.18 42.76
CA ASP A 33 -28.36 -18.47 43.96
C ASP A 33 -29.21 -17.25 43.53
N PRO A 34 -30.49 -17.15 43.90
CA PRO A 34 -31.39 -16.09 43.42
C PRO A 34 -31.20 -14.72 44.10
N ALA A 35 -29.99 -14.42 44.62
CA ALA A 35 -29.73 -13.22 45.42
C ALA A 35 -28.79 -12.19 44.78
N SER A 36 -28.52 -12.27 43.47
CA SER A 36 -27.62 -11.33 42.78
C SER A 36 -28.08 -10.94 41.38
N ALA A 37 -29.38 -10.69 41.21
CA ALA A 37 -29.88 -9.92 40.06
C ALA A 37 -29.87 -8.43 40.40
N ILE A 38 -28.72 -7.76 40.21
CA ILE A 38 -28.69 -6.29 40.19
C ILE A 38 -29.15 -5.85 38.80
N LEU A 39 -30.45 -5.56 38.69
CA LEU A 39 -31.01 -4.74 37.62
C LEU A 39 -30.49 -3.31 37.81
N ILE A 40 -29.60 -2.86 36.93
CA ILE A 40 -29.20 -1.45 36.88
C ILE A 40 -30.23 -0.73 35.99
N ASP A 41 -31.17 -0.08 36.65
CA ASP A 41 -32.09 0.89 36.08
C ASP A 41 -31.38 2.25 35.98
N PHE A 42 -31.25 2.80 34.78
CA PHE A 42 -30.63 4.11 34.55
C PHE A 42 -31.72 5.17 34.45
N SER A 43 -32.26 5.57 35.60
CA SER A 43 -33.11 6.75 35.75
C SER A 43 -33.18 7.13 37.23
N ASP A 44 -32.29 7.99 37.70
CA ASP A 44 -32.68 9.30 38.26
C ASP A 44 -31.45 10.05 38.79
N ASP A 45 -31.35 11.31 38.39
CA ASP A 45 -30.56 12.32 39.07
C ASP A 45 -31.19 12.51 40.47
N THR A 46 -30.43 12.33 41.55
CA THR A 46 -30.34 13.29 42.67
C THR A 46 -29.77 12.67 43.95
N LEU A 47 -29.00 13.53 44.65
CA LEU A 47 -28.60 13.46 46.07
C LEU A 47 -27.28 12.75 46.42
N ALA A 48 -26.22 13.53 46.19
CA ALA A 48 -25.20 13.80 47.19
C ALA A 48 -25.74 13.85 48.63
N HIS A 49 -25.19 13.03 49.53
CA HIS A 49 -24.70 13.36 50.89
C HIS A 49 -24.62 12.10 51.76
N SER A 50 -23.47 11.41 51.75
CA SER A 50 -22.95 10.71 52.93
C SER A 50 -21.48 10.35 52.72
N ALA A 51 -20.60 11.19 53.23
CA ALA A 51 -19.18 10.89 53.36
C ALA A 51 -18.95 9.88 54.49
N GLY A 52 -18.10 8.87 54.25
CA GLY A 52 -17.73 7.92 55.30
C GLY A 52 -16.86 6.74 54.87
N ILE A 53 -15.64 7.02 54.38
CA ILE A 53 -14.43 6.15 54.43
C ILE A 53 -14.54 4.78 53.76
N HIS A 54 -14.02 4.65 52.53
CA HIS A 54 -13.21 3.49 52.10
C HIS A 54 -12.35 3.90 50.88
N HIS A 55 -11.04 3.70 51.01
CA HIS A 55 -9.96 3.71 50.00
C HIS A 55 -10.04 4.67 48.80
N GLY A 56 -9.05 5.57 48.72
CA GLY A 56 -8.78 6.40 47.54
C GLY A 56 -8.37 5.55 46.33
N GLU A 57 -9.34 4.96 45.66
CA GLU A 57 -9.21 4.51 44.29
C GLU A 57 -9.18 5.76 43.41
N GLU A 58 -7.98 6.26 43.18
CA GLU A 58 -7.71 7.16 42.07
C GLU A 58 -8.28 6.48 40.83
N LEU A 59 -9.31 7.09 40.21
CA LEU A 59 -9.91 6.59 38.97
C LEU A 59 -8.76 6.17 38.05
N PRO A 60 -8.80 4.95 37.46
CA PRO A 60 -7.70 4.49 36.64
C PRO A 60 -7.38 5.60 35.64
N PRO A 61 -6.10 6.00 35.52
CA PRO A 61 -5.72 7.09 34.64
C PRO A 61 -6.35 6.83 33.29
N GLY A 62 -7.07 7.82 32.76
CA GLY A 62 -7.71 7.70 31.45
C GLY A 62 -6.67 7.17 30.45
N PHE A 63 -7.07 6.20 29.62
CA PHE A 63 -6.16 5.54 28.69
C PHE A 63 -5.38 6.58 27.89
N ALA A 64 -4.10 6.75 28.22
CA ALA A 64 -3.22 7.59 27.44
C ALA A 64 -3.09 6.96 26.04
N PRO A 65 -3.27 7.74 24.96
CA PRO A 65 -3.03 7.24 23.62
C PRO A 65 -1.60 6.70 23.54
N TYR A 66 -1.47 5.43 23.19
CA TYR A 66 -0.17 4.80 23.05
C TYR A 66 0.52 5.35 21.79
N GLU A 67 1.67 6.00 21.97
CA GLU A 67 2.51 6.53 20.89
C GLU A 67 3.64 5.55 20.60
N ALA A 68 3.55 4.87 19.45
CA ALA A 68 4.55 3.90 19.06
C ALA A 68 5.81 4.57 18.48
N GLU A 69 6.98 4.00 18.76
CA GLU A 69 8.24 4.45 18.16
C GLU A 69 8.34 4.03 16.69
N TYR A 70 8.65 4.97 15.79
CA TYR A 70 8.95 4.67 14.39
C TYR A 70 9.93 5.69 13.80
N PHE A 71 10.52 5.36 12.66
CA PHE A 71 11.36 6.28 11.89
C PHE A 71 11.11 6.13 10.39
N ASN A 72 11.43 7.18 9.65
CA ASN A 72 11.31 7.20 8.19
C ASN A 72 12.62 6.76 7.54
N SER A 73 12.54 5.82 6.60
CA SER A 73 13.67 5.36 5.79
C SER A 73 13.27 5.33 4.32
N GLY A 74 13.88 6.20 3.52
CA GLY A 74 13.54 6.34 2.10
C GLY A 74 12.07 6.70 1.85
N GLY A 75 11.47 7.49 2.75
CA GLY A 75 10.06 7.86 2.73
C GLY A 75 9.11 6.83 3.37
N ASN A 76 9.55 5.59 3.57
CA ASN A 76 8.71 4.55 4.19
C ASN A 76 8.83 4.55 5.70
N ILE A 77 7.76 4.14 6.38
CA ILE A 77 7.73 4.06 7.84
C ILE A 77 8.27 2.70 8.29
N ILE A 78 9.20 2.69 9.23
CA ILE A 78 9.72 1.48 9.86
C ILE A 78 9.56 1.62 11.37
N SER A 79 8.92 0.64 12.00
CA SER A 79 8.85 0.53 13.46
C SER A 79 9.49 -0.77 13.94
N HIS A 80 10.25 -0.64 15.03
CA HIS A 80 10.79 -1.74 15.81
C HIS A 80 10.14 -1.84 17.19
N ASP A 81 9.03 -1.15 17.39
CA ASP A 81 8.42 -1.03 18.70
C ASP A 81 7.96 -2.41 19.23
N HIS A 82 8.29 -2.71 20.49
CA HIS A 82 7.98 -3.99 21.10
C HIS A 82 6.47 -4.25 21.22
N HIS A 83 5.68 -3.23 21.59
CA HIS A 83 4.23 -3.33 21.79
C HIS A 83 3.51 -3.61 20.47
N LEU A 84 3.95 -2.99 19.36
CA LEU A 84 3.42 -3.30 18.02
C LEU A 84 3.72 -4.74 17.55
N ASN A 85 4.63 -5.45 18.22
CA ASN A 85 5.03 -6.82 17.87
C ASN A 85 4.43 -7.89 18.78
N SER A 86 3.83 -7.48 19.91
CA SER A 86 3.26 -8.35 20.94
C SER A 86 1.75 -8.17 21.09
N ASP A 87 1.22 -6.99 20.81
CA ASP A 87 -0.20 -6.66 20.89
C ASP A 87 -0.72 -6.32 19.50
N GLY A 88 -1.60 -7.18 18.98
CA GLY A 88 -2.21 -6.92 17.68
C GLY A 88 -2.99 -5.60 17.71
N GLU A 89 -3.55 -5.16 18.86
CA GLU A 89 -4.46 -4.00 18.98
C GLU A 89 -3.72 -2.72 18.80
N ALA A 90 -2.59 -2.60 19.49
CA ALA A 90 -1.61 -1.56 19.24
C ALA A 90 -1.22 -1.51 17.75
N LEU A 91 -0.89 -2.66 17.15
CA LEU A 91 -0.54 -2.74 15.72
C LEU A 91 -1.67 -2.27 14.80
N TYR A 92 -2.89 -2.77 14.98
CA TYR A 92 -4.05 -2.39 14.18
C TYR A 92 -4.32 -0.88 14.27
N ARG A 93 -4.37 -0.33 15.48
CA ARG A 93 -4.59 1.11 15.70
C ARG A 93 -3.47 1.95 15.09
N PHE A 94 -2.22 1.51 15.20
CA PHE A 94 -1.07 2.15 14.57
C PHE A 94 -1.18 2.16 13.04
N LEU A 95 -1.60 1.05 12.43
CA LEU A 95 -1.79 1.00 10.97
C LEU A 95 -2.91 1.94 10.52
N LEU A 96 -4.01 2.04 11.27
CA LEU A 96 -5.08 2.99 10.98
C LEU A 96 -4.59 4.44 11.10
N SER A 97 -3.89 4.80 12.17
CA SER A 97 -3.39 6.16 12.35
C SER A 97 -2.37 6.53 11.27
N GLN A 98 -1.43 5.65 10.94
CA GLN A 98 -0.44 5.91 9.89
C GLN A 98 -1.04 5.89 8.48
N SER A 99 -2.24 5.32 8.30
CA SER A 99 -2.98 5.38 7.03
C SER A 99 -3.66 6.73 6.77
N THR A 100 -3.83 7.59 7.78
CA THR A 100 -4.33 8.96 7.55
C THR A 100 -3.26 9.86 6.93
N VAL A 101 -1.99 9.48 7.03
CA VAL A 101 -0.88 10.14 6.33
C VAL A 101 -0.83 9.62 4.88
N ASN A 102 -1.16 10.48 3.93
CA ASN A 102 -1.19 10.11 2.52
C ASN A 102 0.20 9.74 1.98
N PRO A 103 0.29 8.82 1.00
CA PRO A 103 1.51 8.60 0.24
C PRO A 103 1.81 9.81 -0.65
N GLU A 104 3.06 9.95 -1.11
CA GLU A 104 3.41 10.93 -2.13
C GLU A 104 3.21 10.34 -3.52
N PHE A 105 2.57 11.06 -4.43
CA PHE A 105 2.37 10.62 -5.82
C PHE A 105 2.83 11.73 -6.78
N ARG A 106 3.91 11.46 -7.53
CA ARG A 106 4.56 12.45 -8.38
C ARG A 106 4.72 11.96 -9.81
N LEU A 107 4.46 12.84 -10.77
CA LEU A 107 4.91 12.67 -12.14
C LEU A 107 6.39 13.03 -12.22
N HIS A 108 7.20 12.17 -12.83
CA HIS A 108 8.60 12.42 -13.16
C HIS A 108 8.77 12.46 -14.68
N CYS A 109 9.23 13.60 -15.20
CA CYS A 109 9.54 13.79 -16.61
C CYS A 109 11.04 14.04 -16.77
N ARG A 110 11.70 13.22 -17.59
CA ARG A 110 13.13 13.33 -17.88
C ARG A 110 13.40 13.16 -19.37
N GLY A 111 14.14 14.09 -19.95
CA GLY A 111 14.59 14.07 -21.35
C GLY A 111 16.11 13.98 -21.40
N MET A 112 16.63 13.07 -22.22
CA MET A 112 18.07 12.93 -22.46
C MET A 112 18.36 12.77 -23.94
N HIS A 113 19.47 13.33 -24.40
CA HIS A 113 20.01 13.03 -25.72
C HIS A 113 21.47 12.61 -25.63
N THR A 114 21.96 12.07 -26.75
CA THR A 114 23.31 11.56 -26.85
C THR A 114 24.13 12.49 -27.74
N GLU A 115 25.20 13.07 -27.20
CA GLU A 115 26.15 13.90 -27.94
C GLU A 115 27.44 13.11 -28.21
N THR A 116 28.00 13.26 -29.41
CA THR A 116 29.36 12.82 -29.70
C THR A 116 30.31 13.97 -29.42
N ARG A 117 31.15 13.83 -28.39
CA ARG A 117 32.20 14.80 -28.05
C ARG A 117 33.57 14.29 -28.43
N TYR A 118 34.52 15.19 -28.57
CA TYR A 118 35.90 14.88 -28.90
C TYR A 118 36.81 15.31 -27.76
N ARG A 119 37.73 14.41 -27.35
CA ARG A 119 38.80 14.74 -26.40
C ARG A 119 40.16 14.46 -27.02
N HIS A 120 41.16 15.24 -26.62
CA HIS A 120 42.54 14.95 -26.94
C HIS A 120 43.09 14.00 -25.89
N VAL A 121 43.54 12.82 -26.33
CA VAL A 121 44.23 11.85 -25.47
C VAL A 121 45.70 11.85 -25.87
N THR A 122 46.56 12.14 -24.89
CA THR A 122 48.01 12.05 -25.05
C THR A 122 48.45 10.70 -24.52
N ASP A 123 49.00 9.88 -25.40
CA ASP A 123 49.52 8.57 -25.05
C ASP A 123 51.06 8.61 -25.10
N ARG A 124 51.72 8.02 -24.10
CA ARG A 124 53.20 7.97 -24.03
C ARG A 124 53.65 6.64 -24.59
N GLN A 125 54.32 6.68 -25.72
CA GLN A 125 54.83 5.48 -26.38
C GLN A 125 56.04 4.90 -25.64
N PRO A 126 56.35 3.61 -25.85
CA PRO A 126 57.52 2.95 -25.23
C PRO A 126 58.86 3.62 -25.55
N ASP A 127 58.94 4.38 -26.63
CA ASP A 127 60.12 5.15 -27.07
C ASP A 127 60.27 6.53 -26.37
N GLY A 128 59.36 6.86 -25.44
CA GLY A 128 59.35 8.12 -24.70
C GLY A 128 58.70 9.29 -25.43
N ARG A 129 58.22 9.11 -26.68
CA ARG A 129 57.50 10.16 -27.42
C ARG A 129 56.03 10.20 -27.00
N THR A 130 55.48 11.40 -26.93
CA THR A 130 54.06 11.64 -26.69
C THR A 130 53.33 11.81 -28.01
N ARG A 131 52.24 11.04 -28.18
CA ARG A 131 51.34 11.18 -29.33
C ARG A 131 49.99 11.66 -28.83
N THR A 132 49.58 12.84 -29.26
CA THR A 132 48.22 13.34 -29.04
C THR A 132 47.34 12.90 -30.19
N ARG A 133 46.24 12.20 -29.88
CA ARG A 133 45.20 11.86 -30.87
C ARG A 133 43.84 12.40 -30.42
N ARG A 134 43.00 12.75 -31.39
CA ARG A 134 41.60 13.11 -31.13
C ARG A 134 40.77 11.83 -31.06
N GLU A 135 40.12 11.59 -29.93
CA GLU A 135 39.24 10.45 -29.69
C GLU A 135 37.80 10.97 -29.55
N SER A 136 36.85 10.39 -30.29
CA SER A 136 35.43 10.65 -30.09
C SER A 136 34.88 9.75 -28.98
N PHE A 137 34.09 10.31 -28.08
CA PHE A 137 33.32 9.56 -27.10
C PHE A 137 31.87 10.05 -27.07
N THR A 138 31.01 9.17 -26.61
CA THR A 138 29.57 9.39 -26.53
C THR A 138 29.19 9.81 -25.12
N GLU A 139 28.51 10.94 -24.96
CA GLU A 139 28.05 11.47 -23.68
C GLU A 139 26.53 11.60 -23.69
N THR A 140 25.86 11.16 -22.62
CA THR A 140 24.42 11.34 -22.44
C THR A 140 24.17 12.61 -21.63
N VAL A 141 23.51 13.58 -22.25
CA VAL A 141 23.20 14.88 -21.65
C VAL A 141 21.72 14.91 -21.25
N VAL A 142 21.45 15.37 -20.03
CA VAL A 142 20.07 15.59 -19.55
C VAL A 142 19.61 16.96 -20.00
N ASP A 143 18.52 17.01 -20.76
CA ASP A 143 17.94 18.27 -21.25
C ASP A 143 16.97 18.87 -20.24
N PHE A 144 16.09 18.05 -19.68
CA PHE A 144 15.15 18.43 -18.64
C PHE A 144 14.94 17.27 -17.68
N ASP A 145 14.70 17.58 -16.41
CA ASP A 145 14.45 16.60 -15.35
C ASP A 145 13.66 17.29 -14.23
N PHE A 146 12.35 17.03 -14.16
CA PHE A 146 11.49 17.69 -13.19
C PHE A 146 10.37 16.79 -12.70
N HIS A 147 9.80 17.21 -11.57
CA HIS A 147 8.71 16.49 -10.90
C HIS A 147 7.48 17.40 -10.80
N ILE A 148 6.28 16.82 -10.92
CA ILE A 148 5.01 17.49 -10.63
C ILE A 148 4.30 16.70 -9.53
N ASP A 149 3.82 17.39 -8.51
CA ASP A 149 2.98 16.76 -7.48
C ASP A 149 1.59 16.45 -8.02
N ALA A 150 1.13 15.21 -7.80
CA ALA A 150 -0.18 14.73 -8.16
C ALA A 150 -0.88 14.11 -6.94
N SER A 151 -0.52 14.55 -5.72
CA SER A 151 -0.91 13.93 -4.46
C SER A 151 -2.32 14.33 -3.97
N GLN A 152 -3.31 14.32 -4.86
CA GLN A 152 -4.69 14.73 -4.57
C GLN A 152 -5.60 13.50 -4.47
N PHE A 153 -5.72 12.95 -3.26
CA PHE A 153 -6.44 11.69 -3.04
C PHE A 153 -7.67 11.85 -2.16
N SER A 154 -8.57 10.88 -2.29
CA SER A 154 -9.60 10.56 -1.30
C SER A 154 -9.33 9.16 -0.71
N GLY A 155 -9.61 8.97 0.58
CA GLY A 155 -9.32 7.72 1.30
C GLY A 155 -8.65 7.98 2.66
N PRO A 156 -8.08 6.93 3.29
CA PRO A 156 -7.83 5.60 2.75
C PRO A 156 -9.07 4.69 2.72
N VAL A 157 -9.11 3.76 1.76
CA VAL A 157 -9.99 2.58 1.80
C VAL A 157 -9.14 1.36 2.19
N HIS A 158 -9.41 0.78 3.35
CA HIS A 158 -8.68 -0.39 3.83
C HIS A 158 -9.07 -1.63 3.03
N TRP A 159 -8.07 -2.34 2.50
CA TRP A 159 -8.27 -3.54 1.69
C TRP A 159 -7.44 -4.71 2.21
N SER A 160 -7.91 -5.91 1.90
CA SER A 160 -7.19 -7.15 2.18
C SER A 160 -7.10 -7.98 0.90
N VAL A 161 -5.96 -8.64 0.72
CA VAL A 161 -5.68 -9.52 -0.40
C VAL A 161 -6.66 -10.69 -0.43
N ASP A 162 -7.11 -11.11 -1.62
CA ASP A 162 -7.95 -12.29 -1.79
C ASP A 162 -7.19 -13.56 -1.41
N ASP A 163 -7.86 -14.53 -0.77
CA ASP A 163 -7.21 -15.75 -0.28
C ASP A 163 -6.56 -16.58 -1.41
N SER A 164 -7.08 -16.48 -2.63
CA SER A 164 -6.52 -17.13 -3.83
C SER A 164 -5.24 -16.48 -4.37
N GLU A 165 -4.90 -15.26 -3.95
CA GLU A 165 -3.73 -14.53 -4.45
C GLU A 165 -2.42 -14.94 -3.74
N PRO A 166 -1.32 -15.16 -4.50
CA PRO A 166 -0.05 -15.60 -3.94
C PRO A 166 0.73 -14.46 -3.28
N VAL A 167 0.53 -14.30 -1.98
CA VAL A 167 1.18 -13.28 -1.13
C VAL A 167 1.83 -13.90 0.11
N TYR A 168 2.58 -13.11 0.88
CA TYR A 168 3.20 -13.61 2.10
C TYR A 168 2.18 -13.60 3.24
N ARG A 169 1.90 -14.77 3.83
CA ARG A 169 0.88 -14.98 4.89
C ARG A 169 1.46 -15.58 6.17
N GLY A 170 2.70 -15.16 6.47
CA GLY A 170 3.49 -15.59 7.62
C GLY A 170 4.71 -16.42 7.25
N GLY A 171 4.72 -17.08 6.09
CA GLY A 171 5.89 -17.77 5.54
C GLY A 171 6.97 -16.84 4.93
N LEU A 172 8.02 -17.46 4.39
CA LEU A 172 9.02 -16.80 3.51
C LEU A 172 8.82 -17.12 2.04
N VAL A 173 7.77 -17.86 1.76
CA VAL A 173 7.26 -18.17 0.44
C VAL A 173 5.91 -17.49 0.31
N ARG A 174 5.49 -17.27 -0.94
CA ARG A 174 4.14 -16.79 -1.21
C ARG A 174 3.19 -17.96 -1.07
N GLU A 175 2.12 -17.74 -0.35
CA GLU A 175 1.13 -18.73 0.06
C GLU A 175 -0.23 -18.31 -0.46
N ILE A 176 -1.02 -19.33 -0.80
CA ILE A 176 -2.41 -19.21 -1.21
C ILE A 176 -3.23 -19.94 -0.14
N ASP A 177 -4.24 -19.27 0.40
CA ASP A 177 -5.18 -19.85 1.34
C ASP A 177 -6.34 -20.47 0.52
N SER A 178 -6.58 -21.76 0.67
CA SER A 178 -7.75 -22.44 0.11
C SER A 178 -8.63 -22.99 1.23
N PRO A 179 -9.89 -23.37 0.94
CA PRO A 179 -10.73 -24.05 1.92
C PRO A 179 -10.12 -25.35 2.47
N GLU A 180 -9.20 -25.96 1.72
CA GLU A 180 -8.48 -27.18 2.09
C GLU A 180 -7.22 -26.90 2.95
N GLY A 181 -6.81 -25.63 3.06
CA GLY A 181 -5.68 -25.19 3.87
C GLY A 181 -4.74 -24.24 3.15
N LYS A 182 -3.61 -23.92 3.81
CA LYS A 182 -2.56 -23.07 3.23
C LYS A 182 -1.66 -23.90 2.31
N ARG A 183 -1.40 -23.42 1.09
CA ARG A 183 -0.42 -24.03 0.17
C ARG A 183 0.61 -23.04 -0.34
N GLU A 184 1.80 -23.52 -0.68
CA GLU A 184 2.81 -22.71 -1.35
C GLU A 184 2.40 -22.43 -2.82
N ALA A 185 2.64 -21.20 -3.26
CA ALA A 185 2.41 -20.81 -4.64
C ALA A 185 3.54 -21.26 -5.56
N THR A 186 3.19 -21.76 -6.74
CA THR A 186 4.15 -22.14 -7.77
C THR A 186 4.81 -20.93 -8.41
N ARG A 187 5.99 -21.12 -9.03
CA ARG A 187 6.69 -20.04 -9.74
C ARG A 187 5.87 -19.44 -10.88
N ALA A 188 5.07 -20.26 -11.56
CA ALA A 188 4.20 -19.82 -12.65
C ALA A 188 3.09 -18.89 -12.13
N GLU A 189 2.40 -19.28 -11.05
CA GLU A 189 1.38 -18.46 -10.39
C GLU A 189 1.96 -17.13 -9.92
N ILE A 190 3.14 -17.16 -9.27
CA ILE A 190 3.83 -15.94 -8.82
C ILE A 190 4.16 -15.01 -10.00
N LYS A 191 4.61 -15.57 -11.14
CA LYS A 191 4.92 -14.77 -12.33
C LYS A 191 3.67 -14.15 -12.94
N LEU A 192 2.59 -14.91 -13.07
CA LEU A 192 1.30 -14.44 -13.56
C LEU A 192 0.75 -13.32 -12.66
N PHE A 193 0.76 -13.54 -11.34
CA PHE A 193 0.31 -12.56 -10.36
C PHE A 193 1.12 -11.27 -10.40
N LYS A 194 2.46 -11.33 -10.55
CA LYS A 194 3.29 -10.14 -10.73
C LYS A 194 2.97 -9.38 -12.01
N GLY A 195 2.72 -10.09 -13.11
CA GLY A 195 2.29 -9.50 -14.37
C GLY A 195 0.92 -8.82 -14.23
N TRP A 196 -0.02 -9.48 -13.56
CA TRP A 196 -1.32 -8.91 -13.23
C TRP A 196 -1.21 -7.64 -12.37
N LEU A 197 -0.42 -7.68 -11.29
CA LEU A 197 -0.22 -6.52 -10.42
C LEU A 197 0.34 -5.32 -11.19
N ALA A 198 1.31 -5.55 -12.09
CA ALA A 198 1.86 -4.49 -12.93
C ALA A 198 0.83 -3.92 -13.91
N ASP A 199 0.00 -4.76 -14.55
CA ASP A 199 -1.06 -4.32 -15.46
C ASP A 199 -2.17 -3.57 -14.70
N ARG A 200 -2.59 -4.09 -13.54
CA ARG A 200 -3.59 -3.50 -12.64
C ARG A 200 -3.18 -2.09 -12.21
N THR A 201 -1.96 -1.93 -11.71
CA THR A 201 -1.41 -0.62 -11.30
C THR A 201 -1.30 0.32 -12.51
N ALA A 202 -0.83 -0.17 -13.66
CA ALA A 202 -0.71 0.65 -14.87
C ALA A 202 -2.08 1.14 -15.40
N ARG A 203 -3.15 0.38 -15.18
CA ARG A 203 -4.53 0.78 -15.52
C ARG A 203 -5.20 1.62 -14.42
N GLY A 204 -4.59 1.76 -13.25
CA GLY A 204 -5.18 2.43 -12.10
C GLY A 204 -6.34 1.69 -11.47
N LEU A 205 -6.41 0.38 -11.64
CA LEU A 205 -7.46 -0.44 -11.05
C LEU A 205 -7.21 -0.61 -9.54
N PRO A 206 -8.27 -0.65 -8.70
CA PRO A 206 -8.11 -0.80 -7.27
C PRO A 206 -7.56 -2.19 -6.87
N PRO A 207 -6.93 -2.30 -5.69
CA PRO A 207 -6.21 -3.51 -5.29
C PRO A 207 -7.10 -4.73 -4.98
N TRP A 208 -8.40 -4.55 -4.76
CA TRP A 208 -9.36 -5.65 -4.57
C TRP A 208 -9.96 -6.19 -5.88
N VAL A 209 -9.57 -5.63 -7.02
CA VAL A 209 -9.98 -6.14 -8.33
C VAL A 209 -9.04 -7.27 -8.73
N THR A 210 -9.63 -8.42 -9.07
CA THR A 210 -8.95 -9.65 -9.45
C THR A 210 -8.95 -9.90 -10.96
N SER A 211 -9.87 -9.26 -11.71
CA SER A 211 -9.95 -9.32 -13.18
C SER A 211 -10.47 -8.00 -13.76
N VAL A 212 -10.06 -7.67 -14.98
CA VAL A 212 -10.50 -6.47 -15.71
C VAL A 212 -12.00 -6.49 -15.98
N ASP A 213 -12.55 -7.66 -16.33
CA ASP A 213 -13.98 -7.81 -16.67
C ASP A 213 -14.89 -7.62 -15.45
N ALA A 214 -14.34 -7.80 -14.25
CA ALA A 214 -15.07 -7.63 -12.99
C ALA A 214 -15.19 -6.16 -12.55
N TRP A 215 -14.60 -5.22 -13.29
CA TRP A 215 -14.60 -3.80 -12.95
C TRP A 215 -15.31 -2.96 -14.00
N SER A 216 -16.43 -2.36 -13.63
CA SER A 216 -17.05 -1.25 -14.38
C SER A 216 -16.84 0.07 -13.62
N ASP A 217 -16.56 1.14 -14.36
CA ASP A 217 -16.46 2.48 -13.79
C ASP A 217 -17.86 2.87 -13.24
N GLY A 218 -17.96 3.05 -11.92
CA GLY A 218 -19.25 3.20 -11.23
C GLY A 218 -19.78 1.94 -10.52
N THR A 219 -19.01 0.85 -10.44
CA THR A 219 -19.34 -0.28 -9.57
C THR A 219 -19.54 0.22 -8.13
N SER A 220 -20.68 -0.15 -7.53
CA SER A 220 -21.10 0.25 -6.19
C SER A 220 -19.97 0.15 -5.16
N PRO A 221 -19.89 1.09 -4.19
CA PRO A 221 -18.99 0.98 -3.03
C PRO A 221 -19.20 -0.32 -2.21
N ASN A 222 -20.26 -1.08 -2.48
CA ASN A 222 -20.52 -2.40 -1.90
C ASN A 222 -19.65 -3.53 -2.48
N ALA A 223 -18.78 -3.26 -3.46
CA ALA A 223 -17.74 -4.22 -3.83
C ALA A 223 -16.97 -4.63 -2.57
N THR A 224 -16.91 -5.93 -2.27
CA THR A 224 -16.25 -6.45 -1.06
C THR A 224 -14.75 -6.10 -1.10
N VAL A 225 -14.36 -4.98 -0.49
CA VAL A 225 -12.98 -4.50 -0.48
C VAL A 225 -12.08 -5.40 0.36
N LEU A 226 -12.65 -6.00 1.40
CA LEU A 226 -12.00 -7.01 2.23
C LEU A 226 -12.23 -8.38 1.59
N LYS A 227 -11.28 -8.84 0.78
CA LYS A 227 -11.34 -10.13 0.08
C LYS A 227 -10.75 -11.31 0.85
N SER A 228 -10.05 -11.06 1.94
CA SER A 228 -9.47 -12.13 2.75
C SER A 228 -10.53 -12.70 3.68
N SER A 229 -10.46 -14.00 3.99
CA SER A 229 -11.22 -14.61 5.09
C SER A 229 -10.87 -14.02 6.46
N ARG A 230 -9.75 -13.29 6.57
CA ARG A 230 -9.29 -12.66 7.82
C ARG A 230 -9.33 -11.14 7.74
N THR A 231 -9.77 -10.53 8.83
CA THR A 231 -9.74 -9.07 8.99
C THR A 231 -8.32 -8.55 9.23
N LEU A 232 -8.11 -7.24 9.03
CA LEU A 232 -6.83 -6.58 9.34
C LEU A 232 -6.40 -6.81 10.81
N ARG A 233 -7.37 -6.77 11.73
CA ARG A 233 -7.24 -7.10 13.16
C ARG A 233 -6.70 -8.52 13.36
N GLN A 234 -7.33 -9.51 12.74
CA GLN A 234 -6.91 -10.91 12.85
C GLN A 234 -5.53 -11.16 12.24
N TRP A 235 -5.18 -10.49 11.14
CA TRP A 235 -3.83 -10.55 10.58
C TRP A 235 -2.78 -9.94 11.53
N ALA A 236 -3.12 -8.84 12.21
CA ALA A 236 -2.28 -8.25 13.24
C ALA A 236 -2.10 -9.21 14.44
N ASP A 237 -3.17 -9.87 14.89
CA ASP A 237 -3.12 -10.88 15.95
C ASP A 237 -2.21 -12.05 15.58
N GLU A 238 -2.37 -12.62 14.38
CA GLU A 238 -1.51 -13.73 13.91
C GLU A 238 -0.04 -13.32 13.81
N TYR A 239 0.23 -12.10 13.34
CA TYR A 239 1.58 -11.55 13.31
C TYR A 239 2.18 -11.46 14.72
N CYS A 240 1.45 -10.89 15.67
CA CYS A 240 1.89 -10.74 17.05
C CYS A 240 2.10 -12.09 17.75
N ALA A 241 1.18 -13.04 17.54
CA ALA A 241 1.28 -14.41 18.06
C ALA A 241 2.45 -15.22 17.45
N SER A 242 2.99 -14.79 16.31
CA SER A 242 4.08 -15.52 15.65
C SER A 242 5.39 -15.49 16.47
N PRO A 243 6.00 -16.66 16.77
CA PRO A 243 7.24 -16.74 17.56
C PRO A 243 8.51 -16.48 16.72
N LYS A 244 8.38 -15.88 15.55
CA LYS A 244 9.48 -15.70 14.59
C LYS A 244 10.30 -14.46 14.93
N TYR A 245 11.62 -14.60 14.97
CA TYR A 245 12.53 -13.50 15.32
C TYR A 245 12.77 -12.49 14.20
N LEU A 246 12.60 -12.90 12.95
CA LEU A 246 12.76 -12.03 11.78
C LEU A 246 11.42 -11.94 11.03
N LYS A 247 10.34 -11.73 11.79
CA LYS A 247 9.00 -11.46 11.25
C LYS A 247 8.91 -10.02 10.73
N GLU A 248 8.12 -9.82 9.69
CA GLU A 248 7.88 -8.50 9.11
C GLU A 248 6.42 -8.38 8.66
N PHE A 249 5.72 -7.39 9.22
CA PHE A 249 4.39 -7.01 8.73
C PHE A 249 4.55 -5.81 7.80
N THR A 250 4.04 -5.92 6.58
CA THR A 250 4.08 -4.86 5.58
C THR A 250 2.65 -4.44 5.25
N TYR A 251 2.36 -3.17 5.50
CA TYR A 251 1.12 -2.54 5.09
C TYR A 251 1.37 -1.64 3.88
N GLU A 252 0.65 -1.88 2.79
CA GLU A 252 0.87 -1.22 1.51
C GLU A 252 -0.14 -0.09 1.28
N LYS A 253 0.36 1.12 0.97
CA LYS A 253 -0.42 2.27 0.53
C LYS A 253 -0.43 2.29 -1.00
N VAL A 254 -1.59 2.08 -1.60
CA VAL A 254 -1.76 1.92 -3.05
C VAL A 254 -2.57 3.09 -3.60
N VAL A 255 -2.04 3.78 -4.61
CA VAL A 255 -2.77 4.83 -5.33
C VAL A 255 -3.49 4.21 -6.53
N TYR A 256 -4.76 4.58 -6.75
CA TYR A 256 -5.57 4.08 -7.86
C TYR A 256 -6.53 5.14 -8.41
N GLY A 257 -7.24 4.81 -9.50
CA GLY A 257 -8.29 5.63 -10.10
C GLY A 257 -7.92 6.25 -11.45
N TRP A 258 -6.65 6.48 -11.75
CA TRP A 258 -6.23 7.00 -13.06
C TRP A 258 -5.61 5.93 -13.93
N ASN A 259 -5.94 5.90 -15.23
CA ASN A 259 -5.21 5.07 -16.17
C ASN A 259 -3.79 5.62 -16.42
N ILE A 260 -2.86 5.23 -15.56
CA ILE A 260 -1.48 5.73 -15.55
C ILE A 260 -0.79 5.48 -16.89
N ARG A 261 -0.99 4.31 -17.49
CA ARG A 261 -0.42 3.97 -18.81
C ARG A 261 -0.88 4.93 -19.89
N GLN A 262 -2.18 5.23 -19.96
CA GLN A 262 -2.71 6.16 -20.96
C GLN A 262 -2.25 7.59 -20.67
N LEU A 263 -2.23 8.00 -19.41
CA LEU A 263 -1.77 9.33 -19.01
C LEU A 263 -0.28 9.55 -19.34
N GLU A 264 0.59 8.59 -19.02
CA GLU A 264 2.01 8.63 -19.40
C GLU A 264 2.21 8.72 -20.92
N ASN A 265 1.40 7.98 -21.69
CA ASN A 265 1.45 8.03 -23.15
C ASN A 265 0.98 9.38 -23.70
N ALA A 266 -0.08 9.97 -23.14
CA ALA A 266 -0.60 11.28 -23.54
C ALA A 266 0.41 12.41 -23.23
N ILE A 267 1.05 12.35 -22.05
CA ILE A 267 2.13 13.27 -21.67
C ILE A 267 3.31 13.11 -22.63
N ARG A 268 3.77 11.87 -22.88
CA ARG A 268 4.87 11.61 -23.83
C ARG A 268 4.57 12.15 -25.23
N ALA A 269 3.34 11.94 -25.72
CA ALA A 269 2.90 12.46 -27.01
C ALA A 269 2.95 13.99 -27.05
N SER A 270 2.55 14.67 -25.98
CA SER A 270 2.61 16.14 -25.90
C SER A 270 4.04 16.68 -25.87
N ILE A 271 4.97 15.98 -25.22
CA ILE A 271 6.40 16.32 -25.21
C ILE A 271 7.01 16.15 -26.60
N LEU A 272 6.59 15.14 -27.37
CA LEU A 272 7.08 14.91 -28.74
C LEU A 272 6.57 15.96 -29.75
N VAL A 273 5.46 16.64 -29.46
CA VAL A 273 4.98 17.78 -30.26
C VAL A 273 5.79 19.04 -29.96
N ALA A 274 6.29 19.19 -28.73
CA ALA A 274 7.34 20.17 -28.47
C ALA A 274 8.59 19.76 -29.28
N PRO A 275 9.39 20.69 -29.83
CA PRO A 275 10.50 20.41 -30.76
C PRO A 275 11.69 19.69 -30.09
N TYR A 276 11.45 18.49 -29.55
CA TYR A 276 12.38 17.68 -28.78
C TYR A 276 12.60 16.32 -29.46
N GLN A 277 13.86 15.98 -29.75
CA GLN A 277 14.23 14.77 -30.49
C GLN A 277 15.02 13.74 -29.65
N GLY A 278 15.10 13.94 -28.34
CA GLY A 278 15.80 13.03 -27.42
C GLY A 278 14.96 11.85 -26.93
N ASN A 279 15.57 11.02 -26.08
CA ASN A 279 14.90 9.97 -25.33
C ASN A 279 14.10 10.58 -24.16
N ILE A 280 12.82 10.24 -24.09
CA ILE A 280 11.88 10.77 -23.09
C ILE A 280 11.45 9.65 -22.14
N GLN A 281 11.66 9.87 -20.85
CA GLN A 281 11.12 9.06 -19.76
C GLN A 281 10.03 9.85 -19.03
N VAL A 282 8.83 9.29 -18.98
CA VAL A 282 7.66 9.81 -18.26
C VAL A 282 7.18 8.69 -17.36
N GLN A 283 7.14 8.93 -16.04
CA GLN A 283 6.75 7.92 -15.05
C GLN A 283 6.03 8.55 -13.88
N PHE A 284 4.93 7.94 -13.42
CA PHE A 284 4.38 8.24 -12.10
C PHE A 284 5.05 7.38 -11.03
N LYS A 285 5.48 8.02 -9.94
CA LYS A 285 6.13 7.37 -8.80
C LYS A 285 5.33 7.62 -7.54
N THR A 286 5.08 6.53 -6.80
CA THR A 286 4.53 6.61 -5.45
C THR A 286 5.67 6.44 -4.44
N SER A 287 5.78 7.35 -3.49
CA SER A 287 6.74 7.28 -2.36
C SER A 287 5.97 7.32 -1.03
N ALA A 288 6.65 6.98 0.07
CA ALA A 288 5.99 6.78 1.38
C ALA A 288 4.83 5.78 1.33
N SER A 289 5.00 4.72 0.53
CA SER A 289 3.93 3.78 0.18
C SER A 289 3.90 2.54 1.07
N THR A 290 4.84 2.36 2.01
CA THR A 290 4.86 1.17 2.87
C THR A 290 5.10 1.52 4.34
N ILE A 291 4.48 0.72 5.20
CA ILE A 291 4.74 0.69 6.65
C ILE A 291 5.26 -0.70 6.98
N HIS A 292 6.46 -0.77 7.55
CA HIS A 292 7.11 -2.02 7.96
C HIS A 292 7.17 -2.11 9.48
N ILE A 293 6.60 -3.17 10.02
CA ILE A 293 6.70 -3.51 11.44
C ILE A 293 7.62 -4.71 11.56
N ARG A 294 8.66 -4.54 12.37
CA ARG A 294 9.69 -5.56 12.61
C ARG A 294 9.89 -5.71 14.11
N PRO A 295 10.31 -6.88 14.61
CA PRO A 295 10.49 -7.11 16.02
C PRO A 295 11.62 -6.27 16.60
N ASP A 296 11.48 -5.98 17.89
CA ASP A 296 12.51 -5.35 18.69
C ASP A 296 13.59 -6.38 19.07
N ASN A 297 14.51 -6.65 18.15
CA ASN A 297 15.71 -7.40 18.50
C ASN A 297 16.92 -6.86 17.76
N ARG A 298 18.12 -7.16 18.29
CA ARG A 298 19.38 -6.64 17.77
C ARG A 298 19.58 -6.98 16.29
N LEU A 299 19.20 -8.18 15.87
CA LEU A 299 19.34 -8.61 14.47
C LEU A 299 18.42 -7.81 13.54
N SER A 300 17.16 -7.63 13.92
CA SER A 300 16.16 -6.86 13.21
C SER A 300 16.58 -5.38 13.09
N ARG A 301 17.01 -4.75 14.20
CA ARG A 301 17.54 -3.38 14.20
C ARG A 301 18.81 -3.23 13.36
N MET A 302 19.73 -4.21 13.44
CA MET A 302 20.95 -4.25 12.64
C MET A 302 20.66 -4.32 11.14
N LEU A 303 19.65 -5.10 10.73
CA LEU A 303 19.24 -5.25 9.32
C LEU A 303 18.53 -4.02 8.76
N SER A 304 17.92 -3.19 9.62
CA SER A 304 17.28 -1.93 9.22
C SER A 304 18.28 -0.78 9.00
N ASN A 305 19.46 -0.83 9.61
CA ASN A 305 20.49 0.18 9.41
C ASN A 305 21.39 -0.17 8.21
N GLY A 306 21.42 0.70 7.20
CA GLY A 306 22.17 0.47 5.97
C GLY A 306 23.68 0.27 6.17
N TRP A 307 24.28 0.98 7.14
CA TRP A 307 25.71 0.86 7.43
C TRP A 307 26.04 -0.46 8.13
N LEU A 308 25.23 -0.87 9.12
CA LEU A 308 25.37 -2.16 9.78
C LEU A 308 25.10 -3.33 8.84
N LYS A 309 24.16 -3.16 7.90
CA LYS A 309 23.91 -4.12 6.82
C LYS A 309 25.14 -4.28 5.92
N PHE A 310 25.80 -3.18 5.55
CA PHE A 310 27.05 -3.21 4.79
C PHE A 310 28.18 -3.89 5.56
N LEU A 311 28.35 -3.56 6.84
CA LEU A 311 29.33 -4.22 7.71
C LEU A 311 29.08 -5.73 7.82
N SER A 312 27.81 -6.14 7.94
CA SER A 312 27.41 -7.56 8.01
C SER A 312 27.72 -8.33 6.72
N ILE A 313 27.77 -7.65 5.57
CA ILE A 313 28.19 -8.23 4.29
C ILE A 313 29.71 -8.45 4.30
N ILE A 314 30.49 -7.44 4.73
CA ILE A 314 31.95 -7.55 4.84
C ILE A 314 32.34 -8.69 5.80
N LEU A 315 31.63 -8.82 6.93
CA LEU A 315 31.86 -9.87 7.91
C LEU A 315 31.30 -11.25 7.52
N LEU A 316 30.74 -11.41 6.31
CA LEU A 316 30.11 -12.65 5.83
C LEU A 316 29.05 -13.23 6.78
N VAL A 317 28.41 -12.40 7.60
CA VAL A 317 27.35 -12.81 8.54
C VAL A 317 26.02 -13.03 7.79
N PHE A 318 25.82 -12.31 6.69
CA PHE A 318 24.60 -12.35 5.89
C PHE A 318 24.16 -13.76 5.42
N PRO A 319 25.03 -14.65 4.88
CA PRO A 319 24.62 -16.00 4.53
C PRO A 319 24.07 -16.80 5.72
N PHE A 320 24.59 -16.61 6.93
CA PHE A 320 24.09 -17.26 8.14
C PHE A 320 22.71 -16.71 8.55
N ILE A 321 22.52 -15.39 8.48
CA ILE A 321 21.20 -14.76 8.71
C ILE A 321 20.18 -15.30 7.71
N TRP A 322 20.57 -15.41 6.43
CA TRP A 322 19.70 -15.96 5.40
C TRP A 322 19.35 -17.42 5.68
N LEU A 323 20.33 -18.25 6.06
CA LEU A 323 20.12 -19.65 6.41
C LEU A 323 19.18 -19.79 7.61
N PHE A 324 19.40 -18.99 8.65
CA PHE A 324 18.53 -18.93 9.82
C PHE A 324 17.10 -18.51 9.45
N LYS A 325 16.97 -17.45 8.64
CA LYS A 325 15.67 -16.97 8.16
C LYS A 325 14.94 -18.11 7.45
N ARG A 326 15.60 -18.81 6.52
CA ARG A 326 15.01 -19.82 5.63
C ARG A 326 14.72 -21.18 6.28
N PHE A 327 15.63 -21.71 7.09
CA PHE A 327 15.58 -23.10 7.56
C PHE A 327 15.13 -23.25 9.02
N HIS A 328 15.21 -22.19 9.83
CA HIS A 328 14.79 -22.27 11.23
C HIS A 328 13.29 -21.97 11.37
N SER A 329 12.56 -22.79 12.14
CA SER A 329 11.12 -22.62 12.37
C SER A 329 10.76 -21.26 12.99
N ARG A 330 11.62 -20.75 13.87
CA ARG A 330 11.55 -19.39 14.47
C ARG A 330 12.31 -18.32 13.69
N GLY A 331 12.74 -18.62 12.47
CA GLY A 331 13.55 -17.73 11.64
C GLY A 331 12.74 -16.55 11.12
N GLY A 332 12.44 -16.56 9.83
CA GLY A 332 11.75 -15.45 9.17
C GLY A 332 10.27 -15.70 8.90
N GLY A 333 9.52 -14.60 8.85
CA GLY A 333 8.14 -14.59 8.37
C GLY A 333 7.80 -13.24 7.75
N SER A 334 6.91 -13.23 6.78
CA SER A 334 6.47 -12.00 6.13
C SER A 334 4.95 -12.02 5.98
N TRP A 335 4.33 -10.86 6.22
CA TRP A 335 2.90 -10.62 6.01
C TRP A 335 2.80 -9.41 5.08
N SER A 336 2.25 -9.61 3.88
CA SER A 336 1.83 -8.55 2.95
C SER A 336 0.45 -8.95 2.44
N VAL A 337 -0.54 -8.72 3.30
CA VAL A 337 -1.91 -9.24 3.16
C VAL A 337 -2.96 -8.14 3.09
N CYS A 338 -2.57 -6.88 3.32
CA CYS A 338 -3.49 -5.78 3.49
C CYS A 338 -2.82 -4.43 3.26
N GLY A 339 -3.65 -3.41 3.08
CA GLY A 339 -3.17 -2.06 2.84
C GLY A 339 -4.27 -1.00 2.89
N GLY A 340 -3.88 0.21 2.49
CA GLY A 340 -4.76 1.36 2.33
C GLY A 340 -4.74 1.81 0.88
N ALA A 341 -5.92 1.97 0.27
CA ALA A 341 -6.04 2.42 -1.11
C ALA A 341 -6.49 3.88 -1.16
N TYR A 342 -5.81 4.69 -1.95
CA TYR A 342 -6.00 6.14 -2.07
C TYR A 342 -6.47 6.43 -3.50
N ALA A 343 -7.69 6.94 -3.63
CA ALA A 343 -8.33 7.14 -4.92
C ALA A 343 -8.04 8.55 -5.43
N LEU A 344 -7.44 8.65 -6.62
CA LEU A 344 -7.31 9.91 -7.37
C LEU A 344 -8.68 10.36 -7.94
N LYS A 345 -9.53 9.40 -8.26
CA LYS A 345 -10.95 9.60 -8.61
C LYS A 345 -11.78 8.42 -8.11
N ARG A 346 -13.00 8.68 -7.60
CA ARG A 346 -13.96 7.65 -7.19
C ARG A 346 -15.40 8.15 -7.28
N TRP A 347 -16.32 7.27 -7.64
CA TRP A 347 -17.76 7.50 -7.56
C TRP A 347 -18.28 7.21 -6.14
N VAL A 348 -18.97 8.17 -5.55
CA VAL A 348 -19.59 8.08 -4.21
C VAL A 348 -21.10 8.18 -4.38
N PRO A 349 -21.91 7.26 -3.82
CA PRO A 349 -23.36 7.36 -3.89
C PRO A 349 -23.83 8.63 -3.20
N VAL A 350 -24.79 9.32 -3.82
CA VAL A 350 -25.46 10.50 -3.27
C VAL A 350 -26.72 10.02 -2.55
N GLU A 351 -26.87 10.36 -1.28
CA GLU A 351 -28.05 9.99 -0.52
C GLU A 351 -29.32 10.62 -1.11
N PRO A 352 -30.41 9.84 -1.31
CA PRO A 352 -31.68 10.35 -1.82
C PRO A 352 -32.34 11.23 -0.76
N GLY A 353 -32.05 12.53 -0.80
CA GLY A 353 -32.55 13.53 0.16
C GLY A 353 -31.66 14.77 0.29
N ALA A 354 -30.41 14.72 -0.20
CA ALA A 354 -29.47 15.84 -0.15
C ALA A 354 -29.67 16.89 -1.28
N GLN A 355 -30.82 16.92 -1.94
CA GLN A 355 -31.19 18.03 -2.82
C GLN A 355 -32.00 19.05 -2.04
N ASP A 356 -31.35 20.06 -1.43
CA ASP A 356 -32.00 21.37 -1.23
C ASP A 356 -31.09 22.54 -0.79
N VAL A 357 -29.86 22.67 -1.34
CA VAL A 357 -29.07 23.90 -1.10
C VAL A 357 -28.44 24.51 -2.37
N SER A 358 -28.52 23.86 -3.53
CA SER A 358 -27.97 24.42 -4.78
C SER A 358 -28.95 25.36 -5.52
N THR A 359 -30.19 25.52 -5.04
CA THR A 359 -31.25 26.26 -5.73
C THR A 359 -31.44 27.71 -5.25
N LEU A 360 -30.63 28.21 -4.31
CA LEU A 360 -30.68 29.61 -3.87
C LEU A 360 -29.41 30.38 -4.25
N LYS A 361 -29.27 30.66 -5.55
CA LYS A 361 -28.70 31.90 -6.15
C LYS A 361 -28.22 31.62 -7.57
N GLY A 362 -29.10 31.79 -8.55
CA GLY A 362 -28.88 32.31 -9.91
C GLY A 362 -27.54 32.08 -10.65
N ARG A 363 -26.79 31.01 -10.38
CA ARG A 363 -25.56 30.68 -11.10
C ARG A 363 -25.89 29.57 -12.09
N PRO A 364 -25.68 29.76 -13.40
CA PRO A 364 -25.84 28.67 -14.36
C PRO A 364 -24.93 27.49 -13.95
N PRO A 365 -25.38 26.25 -14.10
CA PRO A 365 -24.59 25.08 -13.72
C PRO A 365 -23.28 25.10 -14.51
N PRO A 366 -22.10 25.02 -13.87
CA PRO A 366 -20.88 24.79 -14.63
C PRO A 366 -20.99 23.40 -15.24
N ALA A 367 -20.67 23.33 -16.53
CA ALA A 367 -20.86 22.17 -17.38
C ALA A 367 -20.14 20.91 -16.88
N GLU A 368 -20.68 19.76 -17.33
CA GLU A 368 -20.08 18.41 -17.44
C GLU A 368 -20.27 17.43 -16.26
N ASP A 369 -21.30 16.59 -16.36
CA ASP A 369 -21.27 15.12 -16.16
C ASP A 369 -20.44 14.53 -14.99
N ARG A 370 -20.51 15.16 -13.81
CA ARG A 370 -19.92 14.65 -12.54
C ARG A 370 -20.89 13.79 -11.73
N THR A 371 -22.06 13.48 -12.28
CA THR A 371 -23.09 12.63 -11.67
C THR A 371 -23.44 11.49 -12.61
N LEU A 372 -23.26 10.25 -12.17
CA LEU A 372 -23.74 9.07 -12.89
C LEU A 372 -25.03 8.58 -12.24
N VAL A 373 -26.05 8.34 -13.04
CA VAL A 373 -27.27 7.64 -12.60
C VAL A 373 -27.10 6.17 -12.92
N THR A 374 -26.91 5.35 -11.89
CA THR A 374 -26.82 3.89 -12.00
C THR A 374 -28.14 3.28 -11.53
N GLN A 375 -28.37 1.99 -11.81
CA GLN A 375 -29.55 1.25 -11.34
C GLN A 375 -29.73 1.31 -9.81
N ASP A 376 -28.63 1.50 -9.05
CA ASP A 376 -28.59 1.59 -7.60
C ASP A 376 -28.73 3.03 -7.04
N GLY A 377 -28.90 4.04 -7.90
CA GLY A 377 -29.03 5.45 -7.51
C GLY A 377 -28.04 6.39 -8.21
N SER A 378 -28.10 7.68 -7.85
CA SER A 378 -27.16 8.70 -8.34
C SER A 378 -25.85 8.65 -7.57
N SER A 379 -24.72 8.60 -8.27
CA SER A 379 -23.38 8.72 -7.70
C SER A 379 -22.69 9.99 -8.20
N SER A 380 -21.98 10.69 -7.32
CA SER A 380 -21.16 11.86 -7.65
C SER A 380 -19.68 11.51 -7.71
N LEU A 381 -18.94 12.13 -8.63
CA LEU A 381 -17.50 11.95 -8.75
C LEU A 381 -16.71 12.81 -7.74
N THR A 382 -16.00 12.13 -6.85
CA THR A 382 -15.01 12.74 -5.95
C THR A 382 -13.60 12.58 -6.53
N GLY A 383 -12.80 13.64 -6.49
CA GLY A 383 -11.46 13.70 -7.08
C GLY A 383 -11.42 14.31 -8.48
N VAL A 384 -10.27 14.19 -9.15
CA VAL A 384 -10.00 14.81 -10.46
C VAL A 384 -9.88 13.70 -11.51
N ARG A 385 -10.50 13.86 -12.69
CA ARG A 385 -10.28 12.88 -13.78
C ARG A 385 -8.88 13.05 -14.36
N GLU A 386 -8.26 11.96 -14.82
CA GLU A 386 -6.92 12.00 -15.44
C GLU A 386 -6.87 12.96 -16.64
N GLY A 387 -7.95 13.05 -17.43
CA GLY A 387 -8.05 13.97 -18.56
C GLY A 387 -8.19 15.44 -18.14
N GLU A 388 -8.93 15.72 -17.05
CA GLU A 388 -9.04 17.06 -16.46
C GLU A 388 -7.69 17.50 -15.89
N TRP A 389 -7.04 16.62 -15.13
CA TRP A 389 -5.71 16.87 -14.58
C TRP A 389 -4.70 17.11 -15.71
N PHE A 390 -4.70 16.26 -16.73
CA PHE A 390 -3.79 16.41 -17.87
C PHE A 390 -4.00 17.72 -18.61
N ARG A 391 -5.25 18.09 -18.91
CA ARG A 391 -5.58 19.37 -19.56
C ARG A 391 -5.04 20.56 -18.76
N LYS A 392 -5.20 20.54 -17.43
CA LYS A 392 -4.70 21.59 -16.53
C LYS A 392 -3.16 21.66 -16.53
N TRP A 393 -2.48 20.52 -16.55
CA TRP A 393 -1.01 20.45 -16.39
C TRP A 393 -0.21 20.46 -17.69
N GLN A 394 -0.85 20.17 -18.82
CA GLN A 394 -0.20 20.09 -20.14
C GLN A 394 0.61 21.36 -20.49
N PRO A 395 0.09 22.60 -20.30
CA PRO A 395 0.87 23.81 -20.59
C PRO A 395 2.15 23.92 -19.74
N THR A 396 2.06 23.59 -18.45
CA THR A 396 3.22 23.59 -17.53
C THR A 396 4.27 22.57 -17.97
N ILE A 397 3.84 21.36 -18.33
CA ILE A 397 4.74 20.30 -18.82
C ILE A 397 5.47 20.76 -20.07
N VAL A 398 4.75 21.28 -21.07
CA VAL A 398 5.33 21.75 -22.33
C VAL A 398 6.31 22.91 -22.07
N ARG A 399 5.93 23.87 -21.22
CA ARG A 399 6.80 25.00 -20.84
C ARG A 399 8.07 24.52 -20.14
N ALA A 400 7.98 23.58 -19.21
CA ALA A 400 9.13 23.02 -18.50
C ALA A 400 10.10 22.32 -19.47
N VAL A 401 9.58 21.58 -20.46
CA VAL A 401 10.38 20.94 -21.51
C VAL A 401 11.05 21.99 -22.41
N CYS A 402 10.29 22.95 -22.94
CA CYS A 402 10.83 24.00 -23.82
C CYS A 402 11.94 24.82 -23.15
N ASN A 403 11.80 25.08 -21.85
CA ASN A 403 12.76 25.81 -21.05
C ASN A 403 13.91 24.94 -20.51
N ARG A 404 13.96 23.64 -20.85
CA ARG A 404 14.97 22.70 -20.34
C ARG A 404 15.05 22.71 -18.81
N TYR A 405 13.89 22.76 -18.15
CA TYR A 405 13.80 22.91 -16.71
C TYR A 405 14.35 21.66 -15.99
N GLN A 406 15.22 21.90 -15.01
CA GLN A 406 15.83 20.85 -14.19
C GLN A 406 15.67 21.21 -12.72
N SER A 407 14.93 20.39 -11.97
CA SER A 407 14.78 20.54 -10.53
C SER A 407 14.43 19.21 -9.85
N SER A 408 15.01 19.00 -8.69
CA SER A 408 14.61 17.93 -7.78
C SER A 408 13.37 18.28 -6.95
N THR A 409 13.02 19.57 -6.84
CA THR A 409 11.81 20.00 -6.15
C THR A 409 10.59 19.84 -7.06
N PRO A 410 9.49 19.24 -6.56
CA PRO A 410 8.28 19.10 -7.35
C PRO A 410 7.58 20.44 -7.54
N ILE A 411 6.97 20.61 -8.71
CA ILE A 411 6.10 21.73 -9.05
C ILE A 411 4.72 21.47 -8.45
N TYR A 412 4.19 22.44 -7.70
CA TYR A 412 2.90 22.35 -7.01
C TYR A 412 1.77 23.16 -7.68
N GLN A 413 2.12 24.16 -8.49
CA GLN A 413 1.18 25.09 -9.12
C GLN A 413 1.29 25.03 -10.65
N THR A 414 0.21 25.34 -11.35
CA THR A 414 0.19 25.36 -12.81
C THR A 414 0.60 26.72 -13.36
N ALA A 415 1.07 26.74 -14.61
CA ALA A 415 1.45 27.99 -15.28
C ALA A 415 0.28 28.99 -15.43
N GLU A 416 -0.97 28.53 -15.38
CA GLU A 416 -2.17 29.38 -15.34
C GLU A 416 -2.39 30.06 -13.98
N GLU A 417 -1.92 29.45 -12.88
CA GLU A 417 -1.98 30.05 -11.53
C GLU A 417 -0.84 31.06 -11.33
N ASP A 418 0.29 30.86 -12.03
CA ASP A 418 1.34 31.86 -12.23
C ASP A 418 0.92 32.92 -13.27
N VAL A 419 -0.22 33.58 -13.05
CA VAL A 419 -0.55 34.82 -13.75
C VAL A 419 0.53 35.83 -13.34
N PRO A 420 1.45 36.24 -14.23
CA PRO A 420 2.42 37.27 -13.86
C PRO A 420 1.61 38.50 -13.47
N ALA A 421 1.97 39.17 -12.37
CA ALA A 421 1.26 40.35 -11.86
C ALA A 421 0.95 41.42 -12.95
N ALA A 422 1.71 41.39 -14.05
CA ALA A 422 1.47 42.14 -15.28
C ALA A 422 0.08 41.91 -15.93
N GLN A 423 -0.50 40.72 -15.87
CA GLN A 423 -1.86 40.43 -16.38
C GLN A 423 -2.98 40.95 -15.46
N VAL A 424 -2.64 41.41 -14.25
CA VAL A 424 -3.56 42.12 -13.34
C VAL A 424 -3.50 43.65 -13.56
N LEU A 425 -2.59 44.12 -14.41
CA LEU A 425 -2.51 45.53 -14.77
C LEU A 425 -3.61 45.88 -15.78
N ASP A 426 -4.33 46.95 -15.51
CA ASP A 426 -5.33 47.50 -16.43
C ASP A 426 -4.65 47.90 -17.76
N GLY A 427 -5.12 47.35 -18.88
CA GLY A 427 -4.60 47.62 -20.22
C GLY A 427 -3.58 46.62 -20.79
N TYR A 428 -3.44 45.41 -20.24
CA TYR A 428 -2.69 44.30 -20.88
C TYR A 428 -3.51 43.52 -21.91
#